data_AF-A0A5Q0ENU0-F1
#
_entry.id   AF-A0A5Q0ENU0-F1
#
_cell.length_a   1.000
_cell.length_b   1.000
_cell.length_c   1.000
_cell.angle_alpha   90.00
_cell.angle_beta   90.00
_cell.angle_gamma   90.00
#
_symmetry.space_group_name_H-M   'P 1'
#
loop_
_entity.id
_entity.type
_entity.pdbx_description
1 polymer ?
#
loop_
_entity_poly.entity_id
_entity_poly.type
_entity_poly.pdbx_seq_one_letter_code
_entity_poly.pdbx_strand_id
1 'polypeptide(L)' 'MALGHYYMAHKTGFTLKSLTQALHQAGFSTSAGKRRAQGWDLWVLATKGPMAEEAIRNLAGRVLPG' A
#
# COMPACT_ATOMS: atom_id res chain seq x y z
N MET A 1 -5.57 -14.67 -28.64
CA MET A 1 -4.89 -13.51 -28.04
C MET A 1 -5.67 -13.15 -26.79
N ALA A 2 -5.18 -13.50 -25.60
CA ALA A 2 -5.87 -13.16 -24.36
C ALA A 2 -5.85 -11.64 -24.17
N LEU A 3 -7.03 -11.03 -24.03
CA LEU A 3 -7.22 -9.59 -23.85
C LEU A 3 -6.64 -9.19 -22.49
N GLY A 4 -5.34 -8.87 -22.50
CA GLY A 4 -4.57 -8.52 -21.32
C GLY A 4 -5.26 -7.41 -20.55
N HIS A 5 -5.87 -7.79 -19.43
CA HIS A 5 -6.45 -6.87 -18.48
C HIS A 5 -5.34 -5.94 -17.97
N TYR A 6 -5.19 -4.77 -18.59
CA TYR A 6 -4.24 -3.73 -18.17
C TYR A 6 -4.42 -3.37 -16.67
N TYR A 7 -5.60 -3.61 -16.10
CA TYR A 7 -5.87 -3.46 -14.66
C TYR A 7 -5.05 -4.46 -13.79
N MET A 8 -4.68 -5.62 -14.33
CA MET A 8 -3.86 -6.65 -13.68
C MET A 8 -2.35 -6.44 -13.86
N ALA A 9 -1.92 -5.31 -14.44
CA ALA A 9 -0.50 -4.96 -14.54
C ALA A 9 0.18 -4.76 -13.17
N HIS A 10 -0.60 -4.63 -12.09
CA HIS A 10 -0.13 -4.94 -10.74
C HIS A 10 0.13 -6.45 -10.63
N LYS A 11 1.36 -6.88 -10.93
CA LYS A 11 1.80 -8.29 -10.84
C LYS A 11 1.61 -8.93 -9.45
N THR A 12 1.19 -8.16 -8.44
CA THR A 12 0.93 -8.59 -7.07
C THR A 12 -0.53 -8.99 -6.80
N GLY A 13 -1.47 -8.69 -7.71
CA GLY A 13 -2.90 -9.00 -7.52
C GLY A 13 -3.64 -8.08 -6.55
N PHE A 14 -3.02 -6.98 -6.10
CA PHE A 14 -3.63 -6.00 -5.20
C PHE A 14 -3.81 -4.63 -5.86
N THR A 15 -4.85 -3.92 -5.44
CA THR A 15 -4.93 -2.45 -5.43
C THR A 15 -4.37 -1.92 -4.11
N LEU A 16 -4.09 -0.61 -4.02
CA LEU A 16 -3.69 0.01 -2.74
C LEU A 16 -4.71 -0.30 -1.63
N LYS A 17 -6.01 -0.19 -1.95
CA LYS A 17 -7.11 -0.46 -1.02
C LYS A 17 -7.10 -1.91 -0.53
N SER A 18 -7.00 -2.88 -1.44
CA SER A 18 -7.04 -4.30 -1.06
C SER A 18 -5.78 -4.73 -0.32
N LEU A 19 -4.62 -4.13 -0.64
CA LEU A 19 -3.38 -4.37 0.11
C LEU A 19 -3.47 -3.83 1.55
N THR A 20 -3.93 -2.60 1.72
CA THR A 20 -4.17 -2.01 3.04
C THR A 20 -5.18 -2.84 3.84
N GLN A 21 -6.28 -3.27 3.21
CA GLN A 21 -7.27 -4.12 3.86
C GLN A 21 -6.68 -5.46 4.32
N ALA A 22 -5.86 -6.12 3.50
CA ALA A 22 -5.20 -7.37 3.86
C ALA A 22 -4.27 -7.21 5.07
N LEU A 23 -3.55 -6.07 5.18
CA LEU A 23 -2.73 -5.76 6.35
C LEU A 23 -3.57 -5.57 7.62
N HIS A 24 -4.70 -4.88 7.52
CA HIS A 24 -5.61 -4.76 8.66
C HIS A 24 -6.20 -6.12 9.09
N GLN A 25 -6.58 -6.97 8.13
CA GLN A 25 -7.03 -8.34 8.41
C GLN A 25 -5.93 -9.22 9.03
N ALA A 26 -4.67 -8.97 8.69
CA ALA A 26 -3.51 -9.63 9.29
C ALA A 26 -3.13 -9.10 10.69
N GLY A 27 -3.88 -8.13 11.22
CA GLY A 27 -3.70 -7.62 12.59
C GLY A 27 -2.81 -6.38 12.70
N PHE A 28 -2.51 -5.69 11.60
CA PHE A 28 -1.89 -4.37 11.67
C PHE A 28 -2.95 -3.30 11.96
N SER A 29 -2.74 -2.51 13.01
CA SER A 29 -3.73 -1.55 13.50
C SER A 29 -3.79 -0.27 12.66
N THR A 30 -2.64 0.25 12.22
CA THR A 30 -2.56 1.50 11.45
C THR A 30 -1.69 1.32 10.23
N SER A 31 -2.02 2.03 9.15
CA SER A 31 -1.27 1.94 7.88
C SER A 31 -1.24 3.27 7.13
N ALA A 32 -0.20 3.47 6.32
CA ALA A 32 -0.10 4.53 5.35
C ALA A 32 0.54 3.96 4.08
N GLY A 33 -0.04 4.27 2.93
CA GLY A 33 0.45 3.74 1.67
C GLY A 33 0.32 4.72 0.52
N LYS A 34 1.11 4.48 -0.52
CA LYS A 34 1.08 5.28 -1.74
C LYS A 34 1.23 4.42 -2.98
N ARG A 35 0.72 4.96 -4.08
CA ARG A 35 1.04 4.51 -5.43
C ARG A 35 2.15 5.37 -5.99
N ARG A 36 3.05 4.75 -6.74
CA ARG A 36 4.01 5.49 -7.55
C ARG A 36 3.28 6.27 -8.62
N ALA A 37 3.70 7.51 -8.88
CA ALA A 37 3.06 8.38 -9.88
C ALA A 37 3.25 7.86 -11.32
N GLN A 38 4.41 7.26 -11.60
CA GLN A 38 4.71 6.60 -12.87
C GLN A 38 5.05 5.13 -12.58
N GLY A 39 4.15 4.22 -12.96
CA GLY A 39 4.31 2.77 -12.77
C GLY A 39 3.13 2.13 -12.03
N TRP A 40 3.33 0.86 -11.66
CA TRP A 40 2.30 0.03 -11.01
C TRP A 40 2.74 -0.42 -9.60
N ASP A 41 3.68 0.28 -8.99
CA ASP A 41 4.19 -0.07 -7.66
C ASP A 41 3.21 0.38 -6.57
N LEU A 42 3.00 -0.49 -5.59
CA LEU A 42 2.24 -0.24 -4.36
C LEU A 42 3.17 -0.36 -3.18
N TRP A 43 3.18 0.65 -2.32
CA TRP A 43 3.90 0.62 -1.07
C TRP A 43 2.98 0.93 0.10
N VAL A 44 3.10 0.15 1.17
CA VAL A 44 2.36 0.36 2.42
C VAL A 44 3.31 0.15 3.59
N LEU A 45 3.30 1.10 4.51
CA LEU A 45 3.83 0.95 5.86
C LEU A 45 2.66 0.64 6.79
N ALA A 46 2.81 -0.38 7.64
CA ALA A 46 1.79 -0.74 8.62
C ALA A 46 2.42 -1.06 9.98
N THR A 47 1.73 -0.69 11.06
CA THR A 47 2.17 -0.86 12.44
C THR A 47 1.22 -1.80 13.19
N LYS A 48 1.78 -2.65 14.07
CA LYS A 48 0.96 -3.56 14.90
C LYS A 48 0.07 -2.79 15.88
N GLY A 49 0.63 -1.79 16.55
CA GLY A 49 -0.09 -0.91 17.47
C GLY A 49 -0.68 0.32 16.80
N PRO A 50 -1.61 1.02 17.48
CA PRO A 50 -2.14 2.29 17.02
C PRO A 50 -1.02 3.34 16.95
N MET A 51 -1.08 4.17 15.92
CA MET A 51 -0.17 5.29 15.74
C MET A 51 -0.94 6.51 15.26
N ALA A 52 -0.57 7.70 15.74
CA ALA A 52 -1.19 8.94 15.31
C ALA A 52 -1.05 9.12 13.79
N GLU A 53 -2.08 9.67 13.15
CA GLU A 53 -2.13 9.82 11.69
C GLU A 53 -0.94 10.64 11.16
N GLU A 54 -0.58 11.72 11.84
CA GLU A 54 0.54 12.55 11.45
C GLU A 54 1.88 11.83 11.60
N ALA A 55 2.04 11.03 12.66
CA ALA A 55 3.24 10.23 12.87
C ALA A 55 3.42 9.16 11.77
N ILE A 56 2.34 8.49 11.34
CA ILE A 56 2.43 7.46 10.30
C ILE A 56 2.66 8.03 8.91
N ARG A 57 2.07 9.19 8.61
CA ARG A 57 2.35 9.93 7.37
C ARG A 57 3.81 10.38 7.33
N ASN A 58 4.33 10.95 8.41
CA ASN A 58 5.73 11.38 8.50
C ASN A 58 6.70 10.20 8.37
N LEU A 59 6.42 9.07 9.02
CA LEU A 59 7.23 7.87 8.89
C LEU A 59 7.20 7.30 7.47
N ALA A 60 6.01 7.20 6.87
CA ALA A 60 5.84 6.73 5.49
C ALA A 60 6.61 7.61 4.50
N GLY A 61 6.62 8.93 4.68
CA GLY A 61 7.42 9.85 3.86
C GLY A 61 8.93 9.63 3.94
N ARG A 62 9.43 9.05 5.04
CA ARG A 62 10.86 8.77 5.23
C ARG A 62 11.29 7.41 4.67
N VAL A 63 10.42 6.40 4.75
CA VAL A 63 10.81 5.00 4.46
C VAL A 63 10.24 4.45 3.16
N LEU A 64 9.14 5.01 2.65
CA LEU A 64 8.61 4.57 1.36
C LEU A 64 9.39 5.23 0.21
N PRO A 65 9.75 4.49 -0.84
CA PRO A 65 10.50 5.04 -1.98
C PRO A 65 9.81 6.23 -2.62
N GLY A 66 10.56 7.15 -3.25
CA GLY A 66 10.04 8.34 -3.95
C GLY A 66 8.91 8.07 -4.93
#